data_AF-A0A1M3MYK1-F1
#
_entry.id   AF-A0A1M3MYK1-F1
#
_cell.length_a   1.000
_cell.length_b   1.000
_cell.length_c   1.000
_cell.angle_alpha   90.00
_cell.angle_beta   90.00
_cell.angle_gamma   90.00
#
_symmetry.space_group_name_H-M   'P 1'
#
loop_
_entity.id
_entity.type
_entity.pdbx_description
1 polymer ?
#
loop_
_entity_poly.entity_id
_entity_poly.type
_entity_poly.pdbx_seq_one_letter_code
_entity_poly.pdbx_strand_id
1 'polypeptide(L)'
;MTLASACGDVYADPDGDPPDAPVVVVDAGTGAVSINDPLVSCPADRPRENSACPAPGSVCEYGTSADRQCNAVLSCIGAMSAARAWTARPNEACFSSICPVATDIAAIDGKPCTLDTDGGPVTDNDEAVCSMTDGVCACSTGPDGATKHERRWVCVRPEPVCPTNRPRLGASCMGNLWCDYGSCAFKRGLLMECSNGGVWVAGGAPCE
;
A
#
# COMPACT_ATOMS: atom_id res chain seq x y z
N MET A 1 -13.34 32.73 -0.01
CA MET A 1 -12.50 31.60 -0.45
C MET A 1 -13.01 30.38 0.27
N THR A 2 -13.82 29.60 -0.43
CA THR A 2 -14.52 28.41 0.06
C THR A 2 -13.62 27.22 -0.26
N LEU A 3 -13.09 26.54 0.76
CA LEU A 3 -12.42 25.25 0.59
C LEU A 3 -13.51 24.23 0.27
N ALA A 4 -13.40 23.62 -0.92
CA ALA A 4 -14.32 22.59 -1.37
C ALA A 4 -14.16 21.34 -0.49
N SER A 5 -15.27 20.94 0.11
CA SER A 5 -15.50 19.63 0.68
C SER A 5 -15.37 18.58 -0.44
N ALA A 6 -14.41 17.67 -0.35
CA ALA A 6 -14.23 16.55 -1.29
C ALA A 6 -14.17 15.17 -0.59
N CYS A 7 -14.51 15.11 0.70
CA CYS A 7 -14.78 13.86 1.43
C CYS A 7 -16.22 13.85 2.00
N GLY A 8 -17.11 14.70 1.48
CA GLY A 8 -18.52 14.73 1.89
C GLY A 8 -19.32 13.71 1.09
N ASP A 9 -19.95 12.77 1.78
CA ASP A 9 -20.95 11.79 1.31
C ASP A 9 -20.45 10.40 0.85
N VAL A 10 -19.37 9.89 1.43
CA VAL A 10 -18.89 8.52 1.17
C VAL A 10 -19.05 7.67 2.43
N TYR A 11 -20.26 7.12 2.57
CA TYR A 11 -20.63 5.88 3.26
C TYR A 11 -20.42 5.80 4.78
N ALA A 12 -21.35 6.37 5.54
CA ALA A 12 -21.67 5.85 6.88
C ALA A 12 -22.31 4.46 6.72
N ASP A 13 -21.74 3.47 7.40
CA ASP A 13 -22.31 2.13 7.57
C ASP A 13 -23.74 2.24 8.13
N PRO A 14 -24.79 1.74 7.43
CA PRO A 14 -26.16 1.90 7.90
C PRO A 14 -26.57 0.94 9.03
N ASP A 15 -25.75 -0.03 9.47
CA ASP A 15 -26.18 -0.97 10.52
C ASP A 15 -25.07 -1.40 11.49
N GLY A 16 -24.94 -0.66 12.60
CA GLY A 16 -24.41 -1.21 13.85
C GLY A 16 -23.70 -0.17 14.71
N ASP A 17 -24.36 0.29 15.78
CA ASP A 17 -23.64 0.86 16.92
C ASP A 17 -22.59 -0.18 17.37
N PRO A 18 -21.28 0.14 17.34
CA PRO A 18 -20.28 -0.79 17.83
C PRO A 18 -20.50 -1.00 19.33
N PRO A 19 -20.45 -2.24 19.85
CA PRO A 19 -20.45 -2.46 21.29
C PRO A 19 -19.27 -1.70 21.90
N ASP A 20 -19.51 -1.02 23.03
CA ASP A 20 -18.50 -0.26 23.79
C ASP A 20 -17.18 -1.04 23.83
N ALA A 21 -16.19 -0.54 23.09
CA ALA A 21 -14.87 -1.15 23.06
C ALA A 21 -14.26 -1.09 24.46
N PRO A 22 -13.65 -2.18 24.97
CA PRO A 22 -12.93 -2.12 26.23
C PRO A 22 -11.84 -1.06 26.13
N VAL A 23 -11.79 -0.17 27.12
CA VAL A 23 -10.74 0.85 27.27
C VAL A 23 -9.40 0.14 27.44
N VAL A 24 -8.69 -0.06 26.32
CA VAL A 24 -7.29 -0.49 26.34
C VAL A 24 -6.48 0.74 26.73
N VAL A 25 -6.04 0.77 27.99
CA VAL A 25 -5.00 1.71 28.41
C VAL A 25 -3.71 1.25 27.73
N VAL A 26 -3.44 1.78 26.54
CA VAL A 26 -2.13 1.69 25.91
C VAL A 26 -1.21 2.55 26.76
N ASP A 27 -0.42 1.89 27.60
CA ASP A 27 0.71 2.50 28.28
C ASP A 27 1.60 3.10 27.19
N ALA A 28 1.62 4.43 27.12
CA ALA A 28 2.48 5.20 26.24
C ALA A 28 3.92 5.07 26.76
N GLY A 29 4.46 3.86 26.64
CA GLY A 29 5.89 3.62 26.69
C GLY A 29 6.49 4.40 25.55
N THR A 30 6.97 5.60 25.86
CA THR A 30 7.85 6.42 25.04
C THR A 30 9.15 5.66 24.76
N GLY A 31 9.07 4.64 23.93
CA GLY A 31 10.17 4.21 23.08
C GLY A 31 10.30 5.25 21.99
N ALA A 32 10.87 6.41 22.33
CA ALA A 32 11.32 7.36 21.35
C ALA A 32 12.30 6.60 20.44
N VAL A 33 11.82 6.19 19.27
CA VAL A 33 12.66 5.70 18.20
C VAL A 33 13.64 6.84 17.93
N SER A 34 14.90 6.61 18.29
CA SER A 34 15.96 7.60 18.14
C SER A 34 15.99 8.05 16.69
N ILE A 35 15.65 9.31 16.45
CA ILE A 35 15.45 9.94 15.14
C ILE A 35 16.77 10.10 14.33
N ASN A 36 17.84 9.42 14.78
CA ASN A 36 19.18 9.42 14.21
C ASN A 36 19.59 8.03 13.69
N ASP A 37 18.65 7.14 13.38
CA ASP A 37 18.99 5.89 12.71
C ASP A 37 19.48 6.23 11.29
N PRO A 38 20.72 5.88 10.90
CA PRO A 38 21.25 6.19 9.58
C PRO A 38 20.31 5.66 8.50
N LEU A 39 19.76 6.61 7.77
CA LEU A 39 18.74 6.42 6.76
C LEU A 39 19.20 5.41 5.72
N VAL A 40 18.60 4.22 5.76
CA VAL A 40 18.93 3.16 4.83
C VAL A 40 18.17 3.38 3.55
N SER A 41 18.87 3.95 2.57
CA SER A 41 18.49 3.78 1.17
C SER A 41 18.65 2.31 0.80
N CYS A 42 17.60 1.73 0.23
CA CYS A 42 17.67 0.39 -0.32
C CYS A 42 18.77 0.31 -1.39
N PRO A 43 19.55 -0.78 -1.43
CA PRO A 43 20.46 -1.04 -2.53
C PRO A 43 19.74 -0.89 -3.89
N ALA A 44 20.43 -0.36 -4.90
CA ALA A 44 19.86 -0.19 -6.24
C ALA A 44 19.43 -1.55 -6.83
N ASP A 45 20.28 -2.57 -6.66
CA ASP A 45 20.02 -3.94 -7.07
C ASP A 45 19.49 -4.78 -5.91
N ARG A 46 18.57 -5.70 -6.22
CA ARG A 46 18.00 -6.62 -5.22
C ARG A 46 19.12 -7.46 -4.58
N PRO A 47 19.38 -7.33 -3.27
CA PRO A 47 20.38 -8.14 -2.60
C PRO A 47 19.93 -9.60 -2.51
N ARG A 48 20.90 -10.51 -2.43
CA ARG A 48 20.63 -11.94 -2.24
C ARG A 48 20.08 -12.17 -0.82
N GLU A 49 19.12 -13.08 -0.70
CA GLU A 49 18.66 -13.53 0.62
C GLU A 49 19.82 -14.09 1.47
N ASN A 50 19.76 -13.84 2.77
CA ASN A 50 20.79 -14.11 3.78
C ASN A 50 22.10 -13.30 3.61
N SER A 51 22.19 -12.38 2.65
CA SER A 51 23.34 -11.47 2.57
C SER A 51 23.25 -10.35 3.61
N ALA A 52 24.41 -9.79 3.98
CA ALA A 52 24.49 -8.74 4.99
C ALA A 52 23.71 -7.49 4.58
N CYS A 53 23.06 -6.84 5.55
CA CYS A 53 22.30 -5.62 5.33
C CYS A 53 22.76 -4.47 6.25
N PRO A 54 22.67 -3.21 5.80
CA PRO A 54 23.33 -2.08 6.43
C PRO A 54 22.66 -1.61 7.73
N ALA A 55 21.31 -1.63 7.83
CA ALA A 55 20.60 -1.37 9.08
C ALA A 55 19.34 -2.21 9.25
N PRO A 56 19.12 -2.77 10.47
CA PRO A 56 17.97 -3.59 10.78
C PRO A 56 16.68 -2.78 10.69
N GLY A 57 15.55 -3.45 10.43
CA GLY A 57 14.25 -2.80 10.28
C GLY A 57 13.99 -2.21 8.89
N SER A 58 15.03 -2.07 8.05
CA SER A 58 14.87 -1.61 6.66
C SER A 58 13.98 -2.55 5.85
N VAL A 59 12.99 -1.99 5.15
CA VAL A 59 12.12 -2.73 4.21
C VAL A 59 12.30 -2.17 2.82
N CYS A 60 12.70 -3.04 1.90
CA CYS A 60 13.01 -2.69 0.52
C CYS A 60 12.12 -3.46 -0.44
N GLU A 61 11.61 -2.77 -1.44
CA GLU A 61 10.77 -3.35 -2.47
C GLU A 61 11.41 -3.23 -3.85
N TYR A 62 11.40 -4.33 -4.58
CA TYR A 62 12.02 -4.46 -5.89
C TYR A 62 10.99 -4.96 -6.91
N GLY A 63 10.86 -4.23 -8.01
CA GLY A 63 9.83 -4.44 -9.03
C GLY A 63 9.36 -3.10 -9.59
N THR A 64 8.25 -3.11 -10.34
CA THR A 64 7.63 -1.91 -10.94
C THR A 64 6.10 -1.90 -10.80
N SER A 65 5.51 -2.90 -10.14
CA SER A 65 4.06 -2.99 -9.99
C SER A 65 3.56 -2.06 -8.90
N ALA A 66 2.38 -1.45 -9.08
CA ALA A 66 1.66 -0.82 -7.98
C ALA A 66 1.16 -1.86 -6.96
N ASP A 67 0.90 -3.10 -7.39
CA ASP A 67 0.63 -4.22 -6.48
C ASP A 67 1.92 -4.67 -5.79
N ARG A 68 1.96 -4.51 -4.47
CA ARG A 68 3.07 -4.95 -3.63
C ARG A 68 3.34 -6.45 -3.73
N GLN A 69 2.31 -7.30 -3.92
CA GLN A 69 2.47 -8.75 -4.00
C GLN A 69 3.24 -9.17 -5.25
N CYS A 70 3.16 -8.37 -6.31
CA CYS A 70 3.91 -8.58 -7.55
C CYS A 70 5.38 -8.17 -7.45
N ASN A 71 5.76 -7.44 -6.40
CA ASN A 71 7.12 -7.00 -6.17
C ASN A 71 7.81 -7.92 -5.17
N ALA A 72 9.13 -8.05 -5.25
CA ALA A 72 9.91 -8.73 -4.23
C ALA A 72 10.13 -7.78 -3.05
N VAL A 73 9.73 -8.19 -1.85
CA VAL A 73 9.93 -7.40 -0.63
C VAL A 73 10.98 -8.08 0.25
N LEU A 74 12.03 -7.34 0.61
CA LEU A 74 13.09 -7.80 1.51
C LEU A 74 13.07 -6.96 2.78
N SER A 75 13.27 -7.62 3.91
CA SER A 75 13.40 -6.97 5.22
C SER A 75 14.76 -7.30 5.82
N CYS A 76 15.47 -6.28 6.30
CA CYS A 76 16.72 -6.48 7.01
C CYS A 76 16.40 -6.84 8.46
N ILE A 77 16.63 -8.11 8.82
CA ILE A 77 16.39 -8.61 10.18
C ILE A 77 17.71 -8.77 10.94
N GLY A 78 17.64 -8.74 12.26
CA GLY A 78 18.77 -8.92 13.17
C GLY A 78 18.84 -7.86 14.25
N ALA A 79 19.35 -8.22 15.42
CA ALA A 79 19.65 -7.26 16.48
C ALA A 79 20.92 -6.45 16.15
N MET A 80 21.11 -5.29 16.78
CA MET A 80 22.37 -4.52 16.65
C MET A 80 23.61 -5.33 17.02
N SER A 81 23.47 -6.34 17.89
CA SER A 81 24.54 -7.23 18.35
C SER A 81 24.67 -8.54 17.55
N ALA A 82 23.78 -8.80 16.59
CA ALA A 82 23.77 -10.03 15.80
C ALA A 82 24.11 -9.75 14.32
N ALA A 83 24.47 -10.80 13.59
CA ALA A 83 24.61 -10.70 12.14
C ALA A 83 23.26 -10.29 11.53
N ARG A 84 23.28 -9.18 10.80
CA ARG A 84 22.11 -8.61 10.12
C ARG A 84 22.04 -9.18 8.72
N ALA A 85 20.87 -9.66 8.32
CA ALA A 85 20.69 -10.28 7.02
C ALA A 85 19.38 -9.88 6.35
N TRP A 86 19.43 -9.80 5.02
CA TRP A 86 18.24 -9.65 4.21
C TRP A 86 17.42 -10.94 4.20
N THR A 87 16.15 -10.84 4.54
CA THR A 87 15.18 -11.95 4.47
C THR A 87 14.07 -11.59 3.51
N ALA A 88 13.74 -12.50 2.59
CA ALA A 88 12.61 -12.30 1.69
C ALA A 88 11.31 -12.45 2.47
N ARG A 89 10.36 -11.54 2.23
CA ARG A 89 8.97 -11.79 2.65
C ARG A 89 8.31 -12.68 1.59
N PRO A 90 7.48 -13.65 1.98
CA PRO A 90 6.74 -14.44 1.01
C PRO A 90 5.87 -13.49 0.18
N ASN A 91 5.91 -13.68 -1.15
CA ASN A 91 5.00 -13.00 -2.05
C ASN A 91 3.69 -13.78 -2.10
N GLU A 92 2.57 -13.08 -2.05
CA GLU A 92 1.26 -13.68 -2.32
C GLU A 92 1.01 -13.74 -3.83
N ALA A 93 -0.15 -14.23 -4.26
CA ALA A 93 -0.48 -14.36 -5.67
C ALA A 93 -0.43 -12.99 -6.37
N CYS A 94 0.37 -12.88 -7.44
CA CYS A 94 0.47 -11.65 -8.23
C CYS A 94 -0.53 -11.67 -9.39
N PHE A 95 -1.43 -10.69 -9.43
CA PHE A 95 -2.47 -10.58 -10.46
C PHE A 95 -2.11 -9.63 -11.62
N SER A 96 -0.82 -9.34 -11.84
CA SER A 96 -0.37 -8.38 -12.88
C SER A 96 -0.82 -8.72 -14.30
N SER A 97 -1.11 -9.99 -14.60
CA SER A 97 -1.58 -10.43 -15.93
C SER A 97 -2.94 -9.85 -16.31
N ILE A 98 -3.76 -9.46 -15.34
CA ILE A 98 -5.08 -8.89 -15.59
C ILE A 98 -5.07 -7.36 -15.67
N CYS A 99 -3.92 -6.73 -15.41
CA CYS A 99 -3.79 -5.30 -15.43
C CYS A 99 -3.83 -4.76 -16.86
N PRO A 100 -4.73 -3.80 -17.16
CA PRO A 100 -4.70 -3.07 -18.42
C PRO A 100 -3.34 -2.38 -18.62
N VAL A 101 -2.85 -2.39 -19.86
CA VAL A 101 -1.58 -1.76 -20.21
C VAL A 101 -1.84 -0.37 -20.80
N ALA A 102 -1.08 0.63 -20.35
CA ALA A 102 -1.10 1.99 -20.89
C ALA A 102 -2.51 2.61 -20.99
N THR A 103 -3.38 2.26 -20.04
CA THR A 103 -4.77 2.77 -19.96
C THR A 103 -4.82 3.90 -18.94
N ASP A 104 -5.59 4.96 -19.22
CA ASP A 104 -5.88 6.02 -18.25
C ASP A 104 -7.07 5.63 -17.37
N ILE A 105 -7.18 6.29 -16.22
CA ILE A 105 -8.24 6.06 -15.24
C ILE A 105 -9.62 6.30 -15.84
N ALA A 106 -9.80 7.37 -16.62
CA ALA A 106 -11.10 7.73 -17.18
C ALA A 106 -11.65 6.67 -18.14
N ALA A 107 -10.76 5.93 -18.80
CA ALA A 107 -11.12 4.86 -19.71
C ALA A 107 -11.55 3.58 -19.00
N ILE A 108 -11.35 3.43 -17.69
CA ILE A 108 -11.60 2.16 -17.01
C ILE A 108 -12.40 2.25 -15.71
N ASP A 109 -12.38 3.38 -15.02
CA ASP A 109 -13.08 3.54 -13.76
C ASP A 109 -14.58 3.19 -13.87
N GLY A 110 -15.06 2.41 -12.89
CA GLY A 110 -16.42 1.88 -12.84
C GLY A 110 -16.75 0.74 -13.83
N LYS A 111 -15.83 0.37 -14.74
CA LYS A 111 -16.06 -0.73 -15.69
C LYS A 111 -15.98 -2.10 -15.01
N PRO A 112 -16.73 -3.10 -15.51
CA PRO A 112 -16.62 -4.48 -15.01
C PRO A 112 -15.20 -5.03 -15.16
N CYS A 113 -14.81 -5.89 -14.23
CA CYS A 113 -13.53 -6.59 -14.24
C CYS A 113 -13.69 -8.01 -13.69
N THR A 114 -12.74 -8.89 -13.99
CA THR A 114 -12.74 -10.28 -13.54
C THR A 114 -11.36 -10.67 -13.06
N LEU A 115 -11.28 -11.32 -11.90
CA LEU A 115 -10.09 -12.05 -11.51
C LEU A 115 -10.31 -13.52 -11.84
N ASP A 116 -9.39 -14.12 -12.60
CA ASP A 116 -9.34 -15.57 -12.76
C ASP A 116 -8.87 -16.19 -11.45
N THR A 117 -9.78 -16.34 -10.50
CA THR A 117 -9.58 -17.19 -9.33
C THR A 117 -10.10 -18.58 -9.69
N ASP A 118 -9.28 -19.63 -9.55
CA ASP A 118 -9.55 -21.03 -9.93
C ASP A 118 -10.72 -21.69 -9.15
N GLY A 119 -11.91 -21.11 -9.19
CA GLY A 119 -13.14 -21.62 -8.57
C GLY A 119 -13.21 -21.52 -7.04
N GLY A 120 -12.23 -20.91 -6.39
CA GLY A 120 -12.24 -20.65 -4.95
C GLY A 120 -13.21 -19.53 -4.55
N PRO A 121 -13.59 -19.43 -3.26
CA PRO A 121 -14.29 -18.27 -2.75
C PRO A 121 -13.41 -17.03 -2.94
N VAL A 122 -13.97 -16.01 -3.60
CA VAL A 122 -13.35 -14.69 -3.68
C VAL A 122 -13.29 -14.10 -2.27
N THR A 123 -12.08 -13.79 -1.82
CA THR A 123 -11.78 -13.14 -0.56
C THR A 123 -11.34 -11.69 -0.80
N ASP A 124 -11.29 -10.90 0.27
CA ASP A 124 -10.78 -9.52 0.23
C ASP A 124 -9.29 -9.43 -0.12
N ASN A 125 -8.55 -10.55 -0.05
CA ASN A 125 -7.16 -10.63 -0.51
C ASN A 125 -7.04 -10.71 -2.02
N ASP A 126 -8.14 -10.99 -2.72
CA ASP A 126 -8.19 -11.11 -4.18
C ASP A 126 -8.51 -9.74 -4.81
N GLU A 127 -7.65 -8.74 -4.59
CA GLU A 127 -7.68 -7.47 -5.30
C GLU A 127 -6.40 -7.32 -6.13
N ALA A 128 -6.57 -7.14 -7.44
CA ALA A 128 -5.48 -6.80 -8.34
C ALA A 128 -5.33 -5.28 -8.40
N VAL A 129 -4.18 -4.78 -7.95
CA VAL A 129 -3.83 -3.35 -8.02
C VAL A 129 -2.97 -3.08 -9.25
N CYS A 130 -3.40 -2.16 -10.09
CA CYS A 130 -2.79 -1.90 -11.39
C CYS A 130 -2.34 -0.45 -11.50
N SER A 131 -1.09 -0.25 -11.91
CA SER A 131 -0.55 1.05 -12.32
C SER A 131 -1.20 1.49 -13.63
N MET A 132 -1.74 2.70 -13.65
CA MET A 132 -2.28 3.34 -14.85
C MET A 132 -1.34 4.45 -15.35
N THR A 133 -1.70 5.07 -16.46
CA THR A 133 -0.91 6.20 -17.00
C THR A 133 -1.03 7.46 -16.13
N ASP A 134 -2.17 7.64 -15.45
CA ASP A 134 -2.50 8.83 -14.65
C ASP A 134 -2.96 8.51 -13.21
N GLY A 135 -2.72 7.29 -12.71
CA GLY A 135 -2.99 6.92 -11.32
C GLY A 135 -2.95 5.41 -11.07
N VAL A 136 -3.78 4.92 -10.15
CA VAL A 136 -3.85 3.50 -9.77
C VAL A 136 -5.31 3.03 -9.80
N CYS A 137 -5.57 1.80 -10.22
CA CYS A 137 -6.88 1.18 -10.06
C CYS A 137 -6.79 -0.20 -9.42
N ALA A 138 -7.85 -0.60 -8.72
CA ALA A 138 -8.04 -1.95 -8.25
C ALA A 138 -9.28 -2.60 -8.87
N CYS A 139 -9.18 -3.88 -9.24
CA CYS A 139 -10.34 -4.68 -9.58
C CYS A 139 -10.97 -5.23 -8.28
N SER A 140 -11.91 -4.48 -7.71
CA SER A 140 -12.49 -4.75 -6.40
C SER A 140 -13.95 -5.23 -6.52
N THR A 141 -14.46 -5.91 -5.49
CA THR A 141 -15.88 -6.25 -5.34
C THR A 141 -16.73 -5.10 -4.78
N GLY A 142 -16.11 -3.94 -4.51
CA GLY A 142 -16.77 -2.84 -3.81
C GLY A 142 -16.57 -2.92 -2.29
N PRO A 143 -17.11 -1.94 -1.54
CA PRO A 143 -16.75 -1.67 -0.15
C PRO A 143 -17.21 -2.75 0.84
N ASP A 144 -18.30 -3.47 0.56
CA ASP A 144 -18.96 -4.36 1.53
C ASP A 144 -18.35 -5.77 1.57
N GLY A 145 -17.66 -6.23 0.52
CA GLY A 145 -16.94 -7.53 0.45
C GLY A 145 -17.77 -8.80 0.65
N ALA A 146 -18.98 -8.67 1.19
CA ALA A 146 -19.87 -9.73 1.61
C ALA A 146 -20.92 -10.07 0.55
N THR A 147 -21.24 -9.13 -0.33
CA THR A 147 -22.17 -9.35 -1.43
C THR A 147 -21.40 -9.69 -2.70
N LYS A 148 -21.85 -10.73 -3.40
CA LYS A 148 -21.30 -11.22 -4.67
C LYS A 148 -21.62 -10.23 -5.81
N HIS A 149 -21.19 -8.98 -5.66
CA HIS A 149 -21.38 -7.93 -6.64
C HIS A 149 -20.49 -8.18 -7.86
N GLU A 150 -20.94 -7.69 -9.01
CA GLU A 150 -20.11 -7.61 -10.20
C GLU A 150 -18.86 -6.78 -9.87
N ARG A 151 -17.67 -7.41 -9.95
CA ARG A 151 -16.40 -6.74 -9.73
C ARG A 151 -16.23 -5.60 -10.74
N ARG A 152 -15.75 -4.46 -10.25
CA ARG A 152 -15.50 -3.27 -11.06
C ARG A 152 -14.15 -2.68 -10.76
N TRP A 153 -13.60 -1.99 -11.75
CA TRP A 153 -12.44 -1.15 -11.56
C TRP A 153 -12.84 0.05 -10.71
N VAL A 154 -12.10 0.27 -9.63
CA VAL A 154 -12.14 1.47 -8.82
C VAL A 154 -10.80 2.14 -8.97
N CYS A 155 -10.77 3.42 -9.33
CA CYS A 155 -9.55 4.12 -9.65
C CYS A 155 -9.34 5.36 -8.77
N VAL A 156 -8.07 5.65 -8.47
CA VAL A 156 -7.66 6.82 -7.69
C VAL A 156 -6.54 7.54 -8.42
N ARG A 157 -6.75 8.84 -8.63
CA ARG A 157 -5.68 9.76 -9.00
C ARG A 157 -5.03 10.28 -7.74
N PRO A 158 -3.70 10.15 -7.58
CA PRO A 158 -3.02 10.76 -6.45
C PRO A 158 -3.02 12.29 -6.58
N GLU A 159 -2.78 12.97 -5.48
CA GLU A 159 -2.61 14.43 -5.47
C GLU A 159 -1.51 14.88 -6.46
N PRO A 160 -1.60 16.05 -7.10
CA PRO A 160 -0.63 16.48 -8.12
C PRO A 160 0.83 16.56 -7.67
N VAL A 161 1.06 16.70 -6.36
CA VAL A 161 2.40 16.71 -5.74
C VAL A 161 3.00 15.30 -5.61
N CYS A 162 2.16 14.27 -5.67
CA CYS A 162 2.54 12.88 -5.55
C CYS A 162 3.01 12.31 -6.88
N PRO A 163 3.93 11.32 -6.86
CA PRO A 163 4.20 10.51 -8.03
C PRO A 163 2.90 9.93 -8.59
N THR A 164 2.74 9.89 -9.92
CA THR A 164 1.54 9.36 -10.56
C THR A 164 1.23 7.92 -10.17
N ASN A 165 2.27 7.11 -9.99
CA ASN A 165 2.16 5.72 -9.57
C ASN A 165 2.73 5.54 -8.18
N ARG A 166 2.23 4.52 -7.46
CA ARG A 166 2.70 4.19 -6.12
C ARG A 166 4.22 3.97 -6.12
N PRO A 167 5.00 4.73 -5.34
CA PRO A 167 6.42 4.51 -5.23
C PRO A 167 6.74 3.21 -4.47
N ARG A 168 7.95 2.71 -4.67
CA ARG A 168 8.47 1.50 -3.99
C ARG A 168 8.92 1.83 -2.58
N LEU A 169 8.73 0.89 -1.66
CA LEU A 169 9.26 1.02 -0.30
C LEU A 169 10.79 1.15 -0.33
N GLY A 170 11.29 2.14 0.40
CA GLY A 170 12.69 2.50 0.52
C GLY A 170 13.27 3.21 -0.71
N ALA A 171 12.46 3.53 -1.72
CA ALA A 171 12.87 4.43 -2.81
C ALA A 171 13.04 5.86 -2.29
N SER A 172 14.00 6.60 -2.85
CA SER A 172 14.24 7.99 -2.47
C SER A 172 13.05 8.90 -2.77
N CYS A 173 12.84 9.89 -1.93
CA CYS A 173 11.80 10.91 -2.07
C CYS A 173 12.29 12.25 -1.50
N MET A 174 11.56 13.32 -1.80
CA MET A 174 11.90 14.67 -1.33
C MET A 174 10.69 15.33 -0.68
N GLY A 175 10.94 16.02 0.45
CA GLY A 175 9.91 16.67 1.24
C GLY A 175 9.27 15.75 2.29
N ASN A 176 8.24 16.25 2.95
CA ASN A 176 7.36 15.46 3.80
C ASN A 176 6.02 15.38 3.08
N LEU A 177 5.77 14.24 2.45
CA LEU A 177 4.64 14.02 1.54
C LEU A 177 3.86 12.79 1.95
N TRP A 178 2.54 12.91 1.92
CA TRP A 178 1.61 11.82 2.15
C TRP A 178 0.79 11.66 0.88
N CYS A 179 0.89 10.48 0.29
CA CYS A 179 0.31 10.18 -1.01
C CYS A 179 -0.60 8.97 -0.87
N ASP A 180 -1.90 9.24 -0.97
CA ASP A 180 -2.90 8.20 -0.97
C ASP A 180 -3.14 7.70 -2.39
N TYR A 181 -2.86 6.41 -2.61
CA TYR A 181 -3.09 5.72 -3.88
C TYR A 181 -4.32 4.80 -3.82
N GLY A 182 -5.23 5.02 -2.87
CA GLY A 182 -6.48 4.26 -2.75
C GLY A 182 -6.62 3.51 -1.44
N SER A 183 -6.30 4.16 -0.32
CA SER A 183 -6.44 3.65 1.04
C SER A 183 -7.88 3.28 1.36
N CYS A 184 -8.83 4.10 0.89
CA CYS A 184 -10.27 3.91 1.12
C CYS A 184 -11.02 3.37 -0.09
N ALA A 185 -10.40 3.46 -1.25
CA ALA A 185 -10.97 2.92 -2.47
C ALA A 185 -10.72 1.41 -2.59
N PHE A 186 -9.60 0.93 -2.04
CA PHE A 186 -9.11 -0.45 -2.17
C PHE A 186 -8.99 -1.06 -0.78
N LYS A 187 -9.35 -2.32 -0.61
CA LYS A 187 -9.26 -3.03 0.70
C LYS A 187 -7.83 -3.19 1.16
N ARG A 188 -6.90 -3.21 0.21
CA ARG A 188 -5.47 -3.39 0.48
C ARG A 188 -4.73 -2.12 0.87
N GLY A 189 -5.40 -0.98 0.79
CA GLY A 189 -4.99 0.37 1.16
C GLY A 189 -3.57 0.80 0.80
N LEU A 190 -3.42 1.89 0.04
CA LEU A 190 -2.12 2.29 -0.53
C LEU A 190 -1.67 3.69 -0.10
N LEU A 191 -1.59 3.93 1.20
CA LEU A 191 -0.98 5.15 1.71
C LEU A 191 0.54 5.05 1.72
N MET A 192 1.21 6.06 1.17
CA MET A 192 2.67 6.16 1.16
C MET A 192 3.10 7.46 1.82
N GLU A 193 4.11 7.36 2.69
CA GLU A 193 4.72 8.51 3.37
C GLU A 193 6.16 8.68 2.88
N CYS A 194 6.52 9.89 2.47
CA CYS A 194 7.91 10.28 2.30
C CYS A 194 8.43 10.68 3.68
N SER A 195 9.06 9.73 4.36
CA SER A 195 9.60 9.93 5.69
C SER A 195 10.62 11.06 5.69
N ASN A 196 10.84 11.70 6.86
CA ASN A 196 11.82 12.79 7.03
C ASN A 196 13.25 12.44 6.58
N GLY A 197 13.52 11.16 6.35
CA GLY A 197 14.75 10.67 5.80
C GLY A 197 14.86 10.57 4.29
N GLY A 198 13.89 11.11 3.56
CA GLY A 198 13.89 11.11 2.10
C GLY A 198 13.74 9.71 1.51
N VAL A 199 13.00 8.83 2.18
CA VAL A 199 12.60 7.52 1.63
C VAL A 199 11.11 7.25 1.82
N TRP A 200 10.50 6.62 0.81
CA TRP A 200 9.11 6.19 0.84
C TRP A 200 8.92 5.00 1.80
N VAL A 201 7.98 5.13 2.72
CA VAL A 201 7.53 4.08 3.64
C VAL A 201 6.02 3.87 3.49
N ALA A 202 5.50 2.75 3.99
CA ALA A 202 4.06 2.53 4.06
C ALA A 202 3.47 3.46 5.13
N GLY A 203 2.42 4.19 4.79
CA GLY A 203 1.69 5.03 5.73
C GLY A 203 0.84 4.21 6.70
N GLY A 204 0.50 4.81 7.85
CA GLY A 204 -0.11 4.11 8.99
C GLY A 204 -1.62 4.31 9.20
N ALA A 205 -2.31 5.17 8.44
CA ALA A 205 -3.74 5.40 8.64
C ALA A 205 -4.56 4.56 7.64
N PRO A 206 -5.26 3.49 8.09
CA PRO A 206 -6.40 2.97 7.35
C PRO A 206 -7.54 3.99 7.40
N CYS A 207 -8.55 3.78 6.58
CA CYS A 207 -9.71 4.66 6.51
C CYS A 207 -10.51 4.60 7.81
N GLU A 208 -10.76 5.77 8.38
CA GLU A 208 -11.72 5.96 9.47
C GLU A 208 -13.14 6.09 8.92
#